data_AF-A0A433TMH7-F1
#
_entry.id   AF-A0A433TMH7-F1
#
_cell.length_a   1.000
_cell.length_b   1.000
_cell.length_c   1.000
_cell.angle_alpha   90.00
_cell.angle_beta   90.00
_cell.angle_gamma   90.00
#
_symmetry.space_group_name_H-M   'P 1'
#
loop_
_entity.id
_entity.type
_entity.pdbx_description
1 polymer ?
#
loop_
_entity_poly.entity_id
_entity_poly.type
_entity_poly.pdbx_seq_one_letter_code
_entity_poly.pdbx_strand_id
1 'polypeptide(L)'
;MLRRMSTEAPSIALKLKVVLGKIQVASEKRPEALQYATPLLVAVSKTKGLDMVMEAYDAGQRHFGENYVQELDEKGHDIELLDHCEDIKWHFIGRLQRNKVAKLLGVPNLYMIETVDNERLAKAVNDTWGKLNKPGPIKCMAQVNSSGEESKSGCTPDSAVELVRYIKENCPHLDLAGLMTIGSYDHDPKSGINPDFETLVKVREDVCKALSIPTEKLDLSMGMSGDYEQAIEMGSTIVRIGSTIFGSRNTVPSQATLEEAAEQAKGQDKDLDKSTQEEAVKSQTSQLKKLSVD
;
A
#
# COMPACT_ATOMS: atom_id res chain seq x y z
N MET A 1 32.76 8.67 -36.34
CA MET A 1 32.81 8.50 -34.87
C MET A 1 31.44 8.91 -34.33
N LEU A 2 30.44 8.02 -34.36
CA LEU A 2 29.12 8.31 -33.79
C LEU A 2 29.23 8.20 -32.27
N ARG A 3 29.17 9.34 -31.58
CA ARG A 3 28.93 9.40 -30.13
C ARG A 3 27.58 8.73 -29.89
N ARG A 4 27.57 7.54 -29.30
CA ARG A 4 26.36 6.98 -28.68
C ARG A 4 25.89 8.01 -27.66
N MET A 5 24.78 8.68 -27.94
CA MET A 5 24.05 9.43 -26.92
C MET A 5 23.59 8.38 -25.91
N SER A 6 24.23 8.35 -24.75
CA SER A 6 23.71 7.64 -23.59
C SER A 6 22.35 8.26 -23.27
N THR A 7 21.27 7.55 -23.60
CA THR A 7 19.94 7.91 -23.12
C THR A 7 19.94 7.68 -21.61
N GLU A 8 20.19 8.74 -20.85
CA GLU A 8 20.00 8.72 -19.40
C GLU A 8 18.56 8.29 -19.09
N ALA A 9 18.40 7.41 -18.11
CA ALA A 9 17.08 6.98 -17.69
C ALA A 9 16.25 8.21 -17.27
N PRO A 10 14.96 8.27 -17.61
CA PRO A 10 14.13 9.42 -17.25
C PRO A 10 14.10 9.62 -15.73
N SER A 11 14.19 10.89 -15.30
CA SER A 11 14.17 11.28 -13.88
C SER A 11 12.88 10.86 -13.19
N ILE A 12 12.90 10.76 -11.85
CA ILE A 12 11.71 10.44 -11.05
C ILE A 12 10.64 11.51 -11.27
N ALA A 13 11.04 12.77 -11.35
CA ALA A 13 10.13 13.89 -11.65
C ALA A 13 9.39 13.69 -12.99
N LEU A 14 10.08 13.27 -14.05
CA LEU A 14 9.45 13.03 -15.34
C LEU A 14 8.50 11.82 -15.29
N LYS A 15 8.90 10.73 -14.62
CA LYS A 15 8.05 9.55 -14.45
C LYS A 15 6.80 9.86 -13.64
N LEU A 16 6.91 10.64 -12.55
CA LEU A 16 5.76 11.13 -11.78
C LEU A 16 4.81 11.93 -12.65
N LYS A 17 5.32 12.88 -13.44
CA LYS A 17 4.49 13.68 -14.35
C LYS A 17 3.73 12.82 -15.35
N VAL A 18 4.36 11.79 -15.91
CA VAL A 18 3.72 10.83 -16.81
C VAL A 18 2.61 10.05 -16.10
N VAL A 19 2.89 9.53 -14.91
CA VAL A 19 1.91 8.78 -14.10
C VAL A 19 0.71 9.65 -13.75
N LEU A 20 0.94 10.87 -13.25
CA LEU A 20 -0.13 11.83 -12.92
C LEU A 20 -0.98 12.19 -14.15
N GLY A 21 -0.36 12.37 -15.31
CA GLY A 21 -1.08 12.59 -16.56
C GLY A 21 -1.97 11.39 -16.95
N LYS A 22 -1.47 10.17 -16.77
CA LYS A 22 -2.25 8.94 -17.00
C LYS A 22 -3.40 8.78 -16.00
N ILE A 23 -3.19 9.12 -14.73
CA ILE A 23 -4.25 9.14 -13.71
C ILE A 23 -5.35 10.12 -14.12
N GLN A 24 -5.00 11.32 -14.59
CA GLN A 24 -5.98 12.30 -15.05
C GLN A 24 -6.79 11.77 -16.24
N VAL A 25 -6.13 11.20 -17.26
CA VAL A 25 -6.80 10.63 -18.43
C VAL A 25 -7.71 9.46 -18.05
N ALA A 26 -7.25 8.54 -17.19
CA ALA A 26 -8.08 7.45 -16.70
C ALA A 26 -9.27 7.95 -15.87
N SER A 27 -9.05 9.00 -15.08
CA SER A 27 -10.09 9.66 -14.26
C SER A 27 -11.23 10.22 -15.11
N GLU A 28 -10.92 10.83 -16.25
CA GLU A 28 -11.89 11.41 -17.19
C GLU A 28 -12.73 10.35 -17.93
N LYS A 29 -12.23 9.11 -18.05
CA LYS A 29 -12.97 7.99 -18.66
C LYS A 29 -13.99 7.36 -17.71
N ARG A 30 -13.95 7.68 -16.42
CA ARG A 30 -14.88 7.11 -15.43
C ARG A 30 -16.32 7.57 -15.70
N PRO A 31 -17.34 6.78 -15.35
CA PRO A 31 -18.71 7.26 -15.24
C PRO A 31 -18.82 8.51 -14.36
N GLU A 32 -19.71 9.45 -14.69
CA GLU A 32 -19.89 10.72 -13.97
C GLU A 32 -20.07 10.54 -12.45
N ALA A 33 -20.79 9.49 -12.03
CA ALA A 33 -21.00 9.15 -10.62
C ALA A 33 -19.70 8.81 -9.84
N LEU A 34 -18.60 8.54 -10.54
CA LEU A 34 -17.28 8.25 -9.97
C LEU A 34 -16.29 9.40 -10.15
N GLN A 35 -16.69 10.52 -10.77
CA GLN A 35 -15.83 11.68 -11.04
C GLN A 35 -15.85 12.72 -9.90
N TYR A 36 -16.24 12.35 -8.68
CA TYR A 36 -16.30 13.26 -7.53
C TYR A 36 -14.93 13.68 -6.98
N ALA A 37 -13.85 12.96 -7.31
CA ALA A 37 -12.48 13.30 -6.94
C ALA A 37 -11.45 12.66 -7.89
N THR A 38 -10.35 13.35 -8.15
CA THR A 38 -9.18 12.77 -8.83
C THR A 38 -8.55 11.69 -7.93
N PRO A 39 -8.24 10.49 -8.44
CA PRO A 39 -7.60 9.45 -7.64
C PRO A 39 -6.26 9.90 -7.06
N LEU A 40 -6.03 9.56 -5.81
CA LEU A 40 -4.80 9.83 -5.09
C LEU A 40 -3.69 8.88 -5.55
N LEU A 41 -2.53 9.44 -5.87
CA LEU A 41 -1.31 8.67 -6.10
C LEU A 41 -0.55 8.45 -4.79
N VAL A 42 -0.38 7.19 -4.39
CA VAL A 42 0.59 6.76 -3.38
C VAL A 42 1.84 6.24 -4.08
N ALA A 43 2.95 6.96 -3.96
CA ALA A 43 4.23 6.56 -4.53
C ALA A 43 4.90 5.51 -3.62
N VAL A 44 5.00 4.27 -4.09
CA VAL A 44 5.50 3.14 -3.30
C VAL A 44 7.03 3.14 -3.32
N SER A 45 7.63 3.65 -2.24
CA SER A 45 9.07 3.87 -2.08
C SER A 45 9.80 2.76 -1.31
N LYS A 46 9.13 1.63 -1.05
CA LYS A 46 9.77 0.47 -0.40
C LYS A 46 11.05 0.07 -1.11
N THR A 47 12.10 -0.23 -0.35
CA THR A 47 13.44 -0.58 -0.83
C THR A 47 14.06 0.49 -1.74
N LYS A 48 13.70 1.77 -1.56
CA LYS A 48 14.29 2.92 -2.26
C LYS A 48 15.00 3.83 -1.27
N GLY A 49 16.13 4.38 -1.71
CA GLY A 49 16.95 5.31 -0.93
C GLY A 49 16.24 6.63 -0.65
N LEU A 50 16.77 7.36 0.33
CA LEU A 50 16.24 8.66 0.76
C LEU A 50 16.30 9.70 -0.38
N ASP A 51 17.35 9.63 -1.20
CA ASP A 51 17.55 10.46 -2.40
C ASP A 51 16.38 10.36 -3.37
N MET A 52 15.88 9.16 -3.62
CA MET A 52 14.74 8.94 -4.51
C MET A 52 13.42 9.46 -3.92
N VAL A 53 13.27 9.37 -2.60
CA VAL A 53 12.11 9.93 -1.89
C VAL A 53 12.14 11.46 -1.95
N MET A 54 13.30 12.08 -1.70
CA MET A 54 13.50 13.52 -1.80
C MET A 54 13.27 14.03 -3.23
N GLU A 55 13.81 13.36 -4.25
CA GLU A 55 13.57 13.75 -5.66
C GLU A 55 12.07 13.69 -6.03
N ALA A 56 11.36 12.66 -5.56
CA ALA A 56 9.91 12.57 -5.75
C ALA A 56 9.16 13.68 -5.01
N TYR A 57 9.57 14.00 -3.78
CA TYR A 57 8.97 15.04 -2.96
C TYR A 57 9.17 16.44 -3.57
N ASP A 58 10.36 16.73 -4.09
CA ASP A 58 10.69 17.96 -4.81
C ASP A 58 9.87 18.12 -6.10
N ALA A 59 9.49 17.00 -6.71
CA ALA A 59 8.58 16.97 -7.86
C ALA A 59 7.09 17.15 -7.47
N GLY A 60 6.78 17.37 -6.19
CA GLY A 60 5.43 17.65 -5.68
C GLY A 60 4.70 16.43 -5.11
N GLN A 61 5.32 15.24 -5.07
CA GLN A 61 4.71 14.08 -4.44
C GLN A 61 4.66 14.26 -2.92
N ARG A 62 3.57 13.84 -2.28
CA ARG A 62 3.40 13.91 -0.82
C ARG A 62 3.04 12.60 -0.18
N HIS A 63 2.32 11.74 -0.89
CA HIS A 63 1.84 10.47 -0.36
C HIS A 63 2.79 9.35 -0.73
N PHE A 64 3.41 8.71 0.26
CA PHE A 64 4.41 7.66 0.05
C PHE A 64 3.99 6.37 0.74
N GLY A 65 4.17 5.24 0.07
CA GLY A 65 3.77 3.93 0.56
C GLY A 65 4.96 3.06 0.96
N GLU A 66 4.94 2.56 2.20
CA GLU A 66 5.96 1.64 2.73
C GLU A 66 5.33 0.31 3.16
N ASN A 67 6.09 -0.77 2.97
CA ASN A 67 5.65 -2.14 3.27
C ASN A 67 6.19 -2.69 4.61
N TYR A 68 7.29 -2.13 5.11
CA TYR A 68 8.01 -2.67 6.26
C TYR A 68 8.01 -1.64 7.37
N VAL A 69 7.60 -2.04 8.57
CA VAL A 69 7.52 -1.14 9.72
C VAL A 69 8.91 -0.62 10.08
N GLN A 70 9.94 -1.47 9.95
CA GLN A 70 11.31 -1.06 10.19
C GLN A 70 11.78 -0.01 9.18
N GLU A 71 11.58 -0.23 7.88
CA GLU A 71 11.98 0.72 6.84
C GLU A 71 11.26 2.07 6.99
N LEU A 72 9.96 2.03 7.29
CA LEU A 72 9.18 3.24 7.51
C LEU A 72 9.62 3.98 8.78
N ASP A 73 9.96 3.26 9.85
CA ASP A 73 10.49 3.86 11.08
C ASP A 73 11.85 4.52 10.86
N GLU A 74 12.73 3.88 10.09
CA GLU A 74 14.03 4.44 9.70
C GLU A 74 13.85 5.71 8.87
N LYS A 75 13.02 5.69 7.83
CA LYS A 75 12.74 6.86 6.98
C LYS A 75 12.01 7.97 7.74
N GLY A 76 11.04 7.62 8.58
CA GLY A 76 10.22 8.59 9.30
C GLY A 76 10.95 9.34 10.42
N HIS A 77 12.07 8.80 10.90
CA HIS A 77 12.94 9.45 11.89
C HIS A 77 14.28 9.94 11.30
N ASP A 78 14.46 9.80 9.99
CA ASP A 78 15.64 10.33 9.32
C ASP A 78 15.62 11.87 9.36
N ILE A 79 16.73 12.47 9.78
CA ILE A 79 16.82 13.91 10.02
C ILE A 79 16.73 14.69 8.70
N GLU A 80 17.30 14.18 7.61
CA GLU A 80 17.24 14.84 6.30
C GLU A 80 15.81 14.84 5.76
N LEU A 81 15.10 13.71 5.87
CA LEU A 81 13.70 13.66 5.47
C LEU A 81 12.79 14.51 6.37
N LEU A 82 13.03 14.57 7.67
CA LEU A 82 12.20 15.40 8.56
C LEU A 82 12.36 16.90 8.30
N ASP A 83 13.57 17.35 7.98
CA ASP A 83 13.87 18.76 7.69
C ASP A 83 13.44 19.15 6.27
N HIS A 84 13.68 18.29 5.27
CA HIS A 84 13.39 18.59 3.87
C HIS A 84 11.95 18.28 3.46
N CYS A 85 11.34 17.24 4.04
CA CYS A 85 10.04 16.70 3.65
C CYS A 85 8.97 16.89 4.75
N GLU A 86 8.84 18.11 5.27
CA GLU A 86 8.01 18.43 6.45
C GLU A 86 6.55 17.93 6.38
N ASP A 87 5.91 17.97 5.20
CA ASP A 87 4.50 17.59 4.99
C ASP A 87 4.34 16.24 4.25
N ILE A 88 5.37 15.39 4.26
CA ILE A 88 5.28 14.03 3.77
C ILE A 88 4.13 13.28 4.46
N LYS A 89 3.46 12.38 3.73
CA LYS A 89 2.34 11.59 4.24
C LYS A 89 2.63 10.12 4.02
N TRP A 90 3.00 9.44 5.10
CA TRP A 90 3.31 8.03 5.06
C TRP A 90 2.05 7.17 5.10
N HIS A 91 1.93 6.28 4.12
CA HIS A 91 0.95 5.22 4.04
C HIS A 91 1.64 3.90 4.37
N PHE A 92 1.17 3.22 5.41
CA PHE A 92 1.58 1.84 5.65
C PHE A 92 0.69 0.90 4.84
N ILE A 93 1.29 0.22 3.86
CA ILE A 93 0.61 -0.63 2.87
C ILE A 93 1.12 -2.08 2.90
N GLY A 94 1.91 -2.42 3.92
CA GLY A 94 2.39 -3.78 4.18
C GLY A 94 1.59 -4.52 5.24
N ARG A 95 1.89 -5.81 5.43
CA ARG A 95 1.21 -6.62 6.45
C ARG A 95 1.57 -6.10 7.86
N LEU A 96 0.58 -5.67 8.62
CA LEU A 96 0.80 -5.18 9.99
C LEU A 96 0.62 -6.29 11.03
N GLN A 97 1.72 -6.66 11.69
CA GLN A 97 1.66 -7.54 12.86
C GLN A 97 1.34 -6.73 14.13
N ARG A 98 0.52 -7.29 15.03
CA ARG A 98 0.08 -6.59 16.26
C ARG A 98 1.24 -6.12 17.16
N ASN A 99 2.32 -6.89 17.25
CA ASN A 99 3.52 -6.55 18.03
C ASN A 99 4.31 -5.36 17.44
N LYS A 100 4.08 -5.01 16.17
CA LYS A 100 4.73 -3.89 15.49
C LYS A 100 3.90 -2.60 15.48
N VAL A 101 2.64 -2.66 15.93
CA VAL A 101 1.71 -1.51 15.96
C VAL A 101 2.30 -0.31 16.70
N ALA A 102 2.84 -0.51 17.91
CA ALA A 102 3.40 0.59 18.69
C ALA A 102 4.57 1.29 17.98
N LYS A 103 5.42 0.51 17.30
CA LYS A 103 6.53 1.04 16.52
C LYS A 103 6.01 1.85 15.32
N LEU A 104 5.09 1.27 14.53
CA LEU A 104 4.50 1.96 13.39
C LEU A 104 3.80 3.26 13.78
N LEU A 105 3.01 3.26 14.86
CA LEU A 105 2.28 4.46 15.28
C LEU A 105 3.18 5.54 15.88
N GLY A 106 4.43 5.20 16.25
CA GLY A 106 5.45 6.15 16.67
C GLY A 106 5.99 7.02 15.54
N VAL A 107 5.94 6.53 14.29
CA VAL A 107 6.50 7.21 13.11
C VAL A 107 5.88 8.61 12.94
N PRO A 108 6.70 9.67 12.84
CA PRO A 108 6.26 11.01 12.45
C PRO A 108 5.55 10.98 11.09
N ASN A 109 4.56 11.86 10.90
CA ASN A 109 3.88 12.00 9.61
C ASN A 109 3.23 10.71 9.05
N LEU A 110 2.98 9.71 9.92
CA LEU A 110 2.11 8.59 9.58
C LEU A 110 0.70 9.11 9.30
N TYR A 111 0.27 8.95 8.06
CA TYR A 111 -0.99 9.50 7.56
C TYR A 111 -2.11 8.46 7.53
N MET A 112 -1.80 7.23 7.11
CA MET A 112 -2.81 6.18 6.92
C MET A 112 -2.23 4.77 7.07
N ILE A 113 -3.01 3.85 7.64
CA ILE A 113 -2.76 2.40 7.64
C ILE A 113 -3.78 1.73 6.73
N GLU A 114 -3.35 1.21 5.58
CA GLU A 114 -4.28 0.65 4.59
C GLU A 114 -4.57 -0.85 4.78
N THR A 115 -3.95 -1.48 5.79
CA THR A 115 -3.84 -2.94 5.90
C THR A 115 -4.51 -3.52 7.14
N VAL A 116 -5.56 -2.87 7.66
CA VAL A 116 -6.32 -3.41 8.79
C VAL A 116 -7.22 -4.54 8.30
N ASP A 117 -6.92 -5.78 8.67
CA ASP A 117 -7.58 -6.97 8.11
C ASP A 117 -8.43 -7.77 9.13
N ASN A 118 -8.44 -7.39 10.41
CA ASN A 118 -9.26 -8.04 11.43
C ASN A 118 -9.49 -7.17 12.67
N GLU A 119 -10.51 -7.50 13.46
CA GLU A 119 -10.89 -6.75 14.68
C GLU A 119 -9.75 -6.67 15.71
N ARG A 120 -8.97 -7.73 15.89
CA ARG A 120 -7.86 -7.74 16.86
C ARG A 120 -6.78 -6.75 16.46
N LEU A 121 -6.54 -6.58 15.16
CA LEU A 121 -5.61 -5.57 14.65
C LEU A 121 -6.21 -4.17 14.78
N ALA A 122 -7.47 -3.97 14.36
CA ALA A 122 -8.17 -2.70 14.53
C ALA A 122 -8.14 -2.21 15.98
N LYS A 123 -8.47 -3.09 16.93
CA LYS A 123 -8.42 -2.82 18.36
C LYS A 123 -7.01 -2.46 18.82
N ALA A 124 -5.99 -3.21 18.39
CA ALA A 124 -4.61 -2.93 18.77
C ALA A 124 -4.14 -1.56 18.28
N VAL A 125 -4.49 -1.17 17.05
CA VAL A 125 -4.19 0.16 16.50
C VAL A 125 -4.93 1.23 17.27
N ASN A 126 -6.24 1.06 17.50
CA ASN A 126 -7.08 2.00 18.25
C ASN A 126 -6.55 2.24 19.68
N ASP A 127 -6.34 1.17 20.45
CA ASP A 127 -5.90 1.25 21.84
C ASP A 127 -4.51 1.87 21.96
N THR A 128 -3.65 1.64 20.97
CA THR A 128 -2.29 2.19 20.96
C THR A 128 -2.31 3.66 20.55
N TRP A 129 -3.08 4.03 19.52
CA TRP A 129 -3.24 5.43 19.12
C TRP A 129 -3.85 6.27 20.24
N GLY A 130 -4.85 5.77 20.96
CA GLY A 130 -5.46 6.48 22.09
C GLY A 130 -4.52 6.76 23.27
N LYS A 131 -3.37 6.07 23.34
CA LYS A 131 -2.30 6.33 24.31
C LYS A 131 -1.29 7.35 23.80
N LEU A 132 -1.25 7.60 22.49
CA LEU A 132 -0.45 8.63 21.88
C LEU A 132 -1.26 9.93 21.94
N ASN A 133 -0.75 10.97 22.57
CA ASN A 133 -1.40 12.29 22.61
C ASN A 133 -1.29 13.02 21.25
N LYS A 134 -1.61 12.34 20.15
CA LYS A 134 -1.60 12.85 18.78
C LYS A 134 -2.98 13.48 18.47
N PRO A 135 -3.02 14.53 17.63
CA PRO A 135 -4.27 15.19 17.28
C PRO A 135 -5.14 14.31 16.38
N GLY A 136 -6.40 14.12 16.76
CA GLY A 136 -7.41 13.43 15.96
C GLY A 136 -7.19 11.91 15.81
N PRO A 137 -8.15 11.22 15.18
CA PRO A 137 -8.03 9.81 14.84
C PRO A 137 -7.03 9.56 13.70
N ILE A 138 -6.36 8.40 13.70
CA ILE A 138 -5.51 7.96 12.58
C ILE A 138 -6.37 7.37 11.46
N LYS A 139 -6.07 7.69 10.20
CA LYS A 139 -6.80 7.11 9.08
C LYS A 139 -6.45 5.63 8.91
N CYS A 140 -7.45 4.82 8.62
CA CYS A 140 -7.24 3.44 8.24
C CYS A 140 -8.15 2.99 7.10
N MET A 141 -7.75 1.93 6.41
CA MET A 141 -8.60 1.20 5.47
C MET A 141 -8.72 -0.27 5.90
N ALA A 142 -9.86 -0.87 5.59
CA ALA A 142 -10.05 -2.31 5.77
C ALA A 142 -9.49 -3.07 4.56
N GLN A 143 -8.52 -3.95 4.78
CA GLN A 143 -7.96 -4.78 3.72
C GLN A 143 -8.83 -6.00 3.47
N VAL A 144 -9.27 -6.18 2.23
CA VAL A 144 -10.08 -7.30 1.76
C VAL A 144 -9.21 -8.20 0.89
N ASN A 145 -9.26 -9.50 1.14
CA ASN A 145 -8.69 -10.50 0.25
C ASN A 145 -9.67 -10.78 -0.89
N SER A 146 -9.54 -10.07 -2.00
CA SER A 146 -10.41 -10.22 -3.17
C SER A 146 -10.09 -11.44 -4.03
N SER A 147 -8.89 -12.03 -3.91
CA SER A 147 -8.46 -13.11 -4.82
C SER A 147 -8.90 -14.50 -4.35
N GLY A 148 -9.33 -14.63 -3.09
CA GLY A 148 -9.75 -15.90 -2.49
C GLY A 148 -8.60 -16.85 -2.15
N GLU A 149 -7.35 -16.46 -2.38
CA GLU A 149 -6.18 -17.27 -2.00
C GLU A 149 -5.95 -17.21 -0.49
N GLU A 150 -5.94 -18.37 0.19
CA GLU A 150 -5.74 -18.45 1.64
C GLU A 150 -4.39 -17.87 2.12
N SER A 151 -3.39 -17.85 1.24
CA SER A 151 -2.05 -17.31 1.52
C SER A 151 -2.00 -15.77 1.58
N LYS A 152 -3.06 -15.08 1.14
CA LYS A 152 -3.13 -13.61 1.13
C LYS A 152 -3.75 -13.04 2.38
N SER A 153 -3.21 -11.88 2.78
CA SER A 153 -3.72 -11.11 3.91
C SER A 153 -4.98 -10.33 3.50
N GLY A 154 -5.81 -10.01 4.49
CA GLY A 154 -7.11 -9.38 4.28
C GLY A 154 -8.24 -10.19 4.91
N CYS A 155 -9.31 -9.50 5.29
CA CYS A 155 -10.57 -10.16 5.64
C CYS A 155 -11.22 -10.74 4.38
N THR A 156 -12.07 -11.74 4.53
CA THR A 156 -12.85 -12.24 3.38
C THR A 156 -13.89 -11.21 2.97
N PRO A 157 -14.32 -11.17 1.69
CA PRO A 157 -15.41 -10.30 1.23
C PRO A 157 -16.65 -10.37 2.14
N ASP A 158 -17.05 -11.58 2.55
CA ASP A 158 -18.22 -11.81 3.41
C ASP A 158 -18.07 -11.22 4.83
N SER A 159 -16.83 -11.11 5.33
CA SER A 159 -16.54 -10.58 6.66
C SER A 159 -16.28 -9.06 6.68
N ALA A 160 -16.17 -8.42 5.51
CA ALA A 160 -15.80 -7.02 5.40
C ALA A 160 -16.82 -6.07 6.05
N VAL A 161 -18.12 -6.35 5.92
CA VAL A 161 -19.19 -5.56 6.56
C VAL A 161 -19.02 -5.53 8.07
N GLU A 162 -18.77 -6.68 8.69
CA GLU A 162 -18.62 -6.76 10.15
C GLU A 162 -17.32 -6.13 10.63
N LEU A 163 -16.22 -6.28 9.89
CA LEU A 163 -14.97 -5.57 10.21
C LEU A 163 -15.15 -4.04 10.17
N VAL A 164 -15.81 -3.53 9.12
CA VAL A 164 -16.08 -2.10 8.99
C VAL A 164 -17.01 -1.60 10.09
N ARG A 165 -18.07 -2.35 10.41
CA ARG A 165 -18.97 -2.06 11.53
C ARG A 165 -18.18 -1.96 12.83
N TYR A 166 -17.32 -2.96 13.11
CA TYR A 166 -16.50 -2.98 14.30
C TYR A 166 -15.61 -1.74 14.42
N ILE A 167 -14.91 -1.36 13.34
CA ILE A 167 -14.06 -0.16 13.32
C ILE A 167 -14.89 1.08 13.65
N LYS A 168 -16.03 1.29 12.98
CA LYS A 168 -16.85 2.48 13.20
C LYS A 168 -17.45 2.58 14.60
N GLU A 169 -17.88 1.45 15.17
CA GLU A 169 -18.60 1.43 16.45
C GLU A 169 -17.67 1.33 17.67
N ASN A 170 -16.50 0.70 17.53
CA ASN A 170 -15.64 0.34 18.67
C ASN A 170 -14.26 1.00 18.65
N CYS A 171 -13.88 1.68 17.57
CA CYS A 171 -12.55 2.27 17.41
C CYS A 171 -12.59 3.80 17.28
N PRO A 172 -12.89 4.56 18.37
CA PRO A 172 -13.02 6.01 18.31
C PRO A 172 -11.73 6.77 17.95
N HIS A 173 -10.58 6.09 17.99
CA HIS A 173 -9.28 6.63 17.60
C HIS A 173 -8.90 6.33 16.15
N LEU A 174 -9.78 5.67 15.40
CA LEU A 174 -9.61 5.37 13.98
C LEU A 174 -10.60 6.16 13.13
N ASP A 175 -10.12 6.65 11.99
CA ASP A 175 -10.91 7.28 10.94
C ASP A 175 -10.93 6.34 9.74
N LEU A 176 -12.04 5.62 9.55
CA LEU A 176 -12.17 4.69 8.44
C LEU A 176 -12.32 5.46 7.12
N ALA A 177 -11.27 5.45 6.31
CA ALA A 177 -11.24 6.11 5.01
C ALA A 177 -11.83 5.24 3.88
N GLY A 178 -11.67 3.92 3.93
CA GLY A 178 -12.08 3.08 2.81
C GLY A 178 -11.74 1.60 2.93
N LEU A 179 -11.75 0.94 1.78
CA LEU A 179 -11.34 -0.45 1.58
C LEU A 179 -10.09 -0.54 0.72
N MET A 180 -9.27 -1.57 0.94
CA MET A 180 -8.06 -1.82 0.17
C MET A 180 -8.02 -3.28 -0.30
N THR A 181 -7.57 -3.52 -1.53
CA THR A 181 -7.13 -4.86 -1.96
C THR A 181 -5.77 -4.81 -2.64
N ILE A 182 -5.00 -5.88 -2.45
CA ILE A 182 -3.78 -6.16 -3.22
C ILE A 182 -4.15 -6.82 -4.56
N GLY A 183 -5.20 -7.64 -4.59
CA GLY A 183 -5.62 -8.44 -5.74
C GLY A 183 -4.72 -9.66 -6.02
N SER A 184 -4.97 -10.30 -7.17
CA SER A 184 -4.13 -11.35 -7.72
C SER A 184 -2.88 -10.82 -8.39
N TYR A 185 -1.72 -11.44 -8.11
CA TYR A 185 -0.48 -11.13 -8.82
C TYR A 185 -0.49 -11.67 -10.26
N ASP A 186 -1.31 -12.69 -10.51
CA ASP A 186 -1.30 -13.46 -11.76
C ASP A 186 -2.33 -12.95 -12.78
N HIS A 187 -3.10 -11.90 -12.45
CA HIS A 187 -4.02 -11.31 -13.41
C HIS A 187 -3.24 -10.56 -14.51
N ASP A 188 -3.37 -11.03 -15.75
CA ASP A 188 -2.90 -10.29 -16.91
C ASP A 188 -3.91 -9.17 -17.23
N PRO A 189 -3.53 -7.87 -17.18
CA PRO A 189 -4.43 -6.77 -17.56
C PRO A 189 -5.00 -6.90 -18.99
N LYS A 190 -4.37 -7.70 -19.85
CA LYS A 190 -4.86 -7.98 -21.21
C LYS A 190 -5.93 -9.07 -21.27
N SER A 191 -6.10 -9.84 -20.20
CA SER A 191 -7.07 -10.94 -20.13
C SER A 191 -8.51 -10.46 -19.87
N GLY A 192 -8.70 -9.17 -19.62
CA GLY A 192 -10.00 -8.54 -19.44
C GLY A 192 -10.06 -7.68 -18.18
N ILE A 193 -11.28 -7.50 -17.67
CA ILE A 193 -11.54 -6.81 -16.42
C ILE A 193 -10.93 -7.61 -15.27
N ASN A 194 -10.22 -6.94 -14.37
CA ASN A 194 -9.66 -7.59 -13.18
C ASN A 194 -10.79 -7.98 -12.19
N PRO A 195 -11.02 -9.29 -11.94
CA PRO A 195 -12.09 -9.75 -11.06
C PRO A 195 -11.90 -9.31 -9.60
N ASP A 196 -10.66 -9.00 -9.19
CA ASP A 196 -10.37 -8.47 -7.86
C ASP A 196 -10.96 -7.07 -7.66
N PHE A 197 -10.94 -6.24 -8.70
CA PHE A 197 -11.52 -4.89 -8.66
C PHE A 197 -13.04 -4.96 -8.63
N GLU A 198 -13.66 -5.86 -9.41
CA GLU A 198 -15.11 -6.10 -9.34
C GLU A 198 -15.53 -6.54 -7.95
N THR A 199 -14.76 -7.46 -7.35
CA THR A 199 -15.00 -7.94 -5.99
C THR A 199 -14.93 -6.79 -4.98
N LEU A 200 -13.89 -5.95 -5.02
CA LEU A 200 -13.77 -4.84 -4.06
C LEU A 200 -14.86 -3.78 -4.24
N VAL A 201 -15.27 -3.49 -5.49
CA VAL A 201 -16.39 -2.57 -5.78
C VAL A 201 -17.69 -3.11 -5.16
N LYS A 202 -17.99 -4.40 -5.37
CA LYS A 202 -19.16 -5.04 -4.78
C LYS A 202 -19.12 -5.01 -3.24
N VAL A 203 -17.96 -5.31 -2.64
CA VAL A 203 -17.79 -5.24 -1.18
C VAL A 203 -18.05 -3.82 -0.66
N ARG A 204 -17.59 -2.78 -1.37
CA ARG A 204 -17.93 -1.39 -1.01
C ARG A 204 -19.44 -1.17 -1.05
N GLU A 205 -20.14 -1.61 -2.08
CA GLU A 205 -21.60 -1.47 -2.18
C GLU A 205 -22.31 -2.17 -1.01
N ASP A 206 -21.91 -3.40 -0.67
CA ASP A 206 -22.48 -4.16 0.44
C ASP A 206 -22.24 -3.46 1.79
N VAL A 207 -21.03 -2.96 2.03
CA VAL A 207 -20.68 -2.16 3.22
C VAL A 207 -21.49 -0.87 3.29
N CYS A 208 -21.54 -0.11 2.21
CA CYS A 208 -22.26 1.16 2.13
C CYS A 208 -23.75 0.96 2.39
N LYS A 209 -24.35 -0.08 1.79
CA LYS A 209 -25.76 -0.43 2.00
C LYS A 209 -26.03 -0.88 3.43
N ALA A 210 -25.22 -1.78 3.98
CA ALA A 210 -25.43 -2.34 5.32
C ALA A 210 -25.28 -1.30 6.43
N LEU A 211 -24.39 -0.33 6.24
CA LEU A 211 -24.02 0.66 7.27
C LEU A 211 -24.44 2.09 6.93
N SER A 212 -25.25 2.26 5.88
CA SER A 212 -25.74 3.57 5.39
C SER A 212 -24.62 4.59 5.20
N ILE A 213 -23.52 4.16 4.58
CA ILE A 213 -22.38 5.03 4.24
C ILE A 213 -22.57 5.49 2.78
N PRO A 214 -22.50 6.80 2.49
CA PRO A 214 -22.47 7.26 1.10
C PRO A 214 -21.25 6.69 0.38
N THR A 215 -21.43 6.19 -0.85
CA THR A 215 -20.36 5.51 -1.59
C THR A 215 -19.12 6.38 -1.80
N GLU A 216 -19.30 7.69 -1.99
CA GLU A 216 -18.24 8.69 -2.12
C GLU A 216 -17.48 8.97 -0.81
N LYS A 217 -17.92 8.40 0.32
CA LYS A 217 -17.25 8.47 1.62
C LYS A 217 -16.48 7.20 1.97
N LEU A 218 -16.47 6.19 1.10
CA LEU A 218 -15.70 4.97 1.28
C LEU A 218 -14.75 4.77 0.09
N ASP A 219 -13.50 5.18 0.29
CA ASP A 219 -12.44 5.11 -0.72
C ASP A 219 -12.11 3.67 -1.12
N LEU A 220 -11.61 3.49 -2.34
CA LEU A 220 -11.07 2.22 -2.83
C LEU A 220 -9.59 2.38 -3.14
N SER A 221 -8.75 1.70 -2.37
CA SER A 221 -7.32 1.58 -2.64
C SER A 221 -7.06 0.28 -3.41
N MET A 222 -6.93 0.39 -4.73
CA MET A 222 -6.67 -0.72 -5.63
C MET A 222 -6.01 -0.24 -6.92
N GLY A 223 -5.19 -1.10 -7.54
CA GLY A 223 -4.39 -0.76 -8.71
C GLY A 223 -2.95 -0.40 -8.37
N MET A 224 -2.03 -1.05 -9.07
CA MET A 224 -0.59 -0.93 -8.99
C MET A 224 0.00 -0.58 -10.36
N SER A 225 1.34 -0.55 -10.49
CA SER A 225 2.04 -0.15 -11.71
C SER A 225 1.54 -0.77 -13.02
N GLY A 226 1.01 -2.00 -12.98
CA GLY A 226 0.57 -2.75 -14.17
C GLY A 226 -0.88 -2.54 -14.58
N ASP A 227 -1.74 -2.08 -13.67
CA ASP A 227 -3.20 -2.14 -13.82
C ASP A 227 -3.95 -0.92 -13.26
N TYR A 228 -3.23 0.09 -12.73
CA TYR A 228 -3.86 1.28 -12.10
C TYR A 228 -4.79 2.06 -13.02
N GLU A 229 -4.54 2.13 -14.33
CA GLU A 229 -5.44 2.82 -15.27
C GLU A 229 -6.81 2.12 -15.31
N GLN A 230 -6.85 0.79 -15.39
CA GLN A 230 -8.08 0.00 -15.32
C GLN A 230 -8.74 0.11 -13.94
N ALA A 231 -7.95 0.07 -12.86
CA ALA A 231 -8.45 0.23 -11.50
C ALA A 231 -9.19 1.58 -11.32
N ILE A 232 -8.64 2.67 -11.87
CA ILE A 232 -9.27 3.99 -11.87
C ILE A 232 -10.57 3.96 -12.65
N GLU A 233 -10.57 3.44 -13.88
CA GLU A 233 -11.78 3.32 -14.71
C GLU A 233 -12.90 2.55 -13.97
N MET A 234 -12.54 1.61 -13.09
CA MET A 234 -13.45 0.83 -12.23
C MET A 234 -13.79 1.47 -10.88
N GLY A 235 -13.31 2.69 -10.61
CA GLY A 235 -13.67 3.46 -9.42
C GLY A 235 -12.68 3.44 -8.26
N SER A 236 -11.42 3.05 -8.52
CA SER A 236 -10.32 3.29 -7.57
C SER A 236 -10.18 4.79 -7.28
N THR A 237 -10.03 5.13 -6.00
CA THR A 237 -9.75 6.48 -5.52
C THR A 237 -8.33 6.61 -4.98
N ILE A 238 -7.61 5.50 -4.79
CA ILE A 238 -6.20 5.48 -4.40
C ILE A 238 -5.47 4.41 -5.21
N VAL A 239 -4.42 4.81 -5.93
CA VAL A 239 -3.54 3.89 -6.69
C VAL A 239 -2.13 3.89 -6.11
N ARG A 240 -1.52 2.71 -6.01
CA ARG A 240 -0.24 2.48 -5.32
C ARG A 240 0.84 2.08 -6.32
N ILE A 241 1.64 3.04 -6.77
CA ILE A 241 2.53 2.87 -7.93
C ILE A 241 3.99 2.94 -7.47
N GLY A 242 4.79 1.92 -7.81
CA GLY A 242 6.20 1.83 -7.38
C GLY A 242 7.16 1.77 -8.57
N SER A 243 7.23 0.62 -9.24
CA SER A 243 8.17 0.35 -10.33
C SER A 243 8.11 1.36 -11.49
N THR A 244 6.93 1.89 -11.81
CA THR A 244 6.77 2.90 -12.86
C THR A 244 7.45 4.23 -12.48
N ILE A 245 7.50 4.57 -11.19
CA ILE A 245 8.09 5.81 -10.67
C ILE A 245 9.58 5.63 -10.38
N PHE A 246 9.93 4.59 -9.62
CA PHE A 246 11.28 4.42 -9.06
C PHE A 246 12.13 3.38 -9.82
N GLY A 247 11.62 2.77 -10.89
CA GLY A 247 12.30 1.70 -11.60
C GLY A 247 12.52 0.43 -10.76
N SER A 248 13.40 -0.46 -11.24
CA SER A 248 13.79 -1.70 -10.56
C SER A 248 14.47 -1.45 -9.22
N ARG A 249 14.48 -2.48 -8.36
CA ARG A 249 15.08 -2.41 -7.02
C ARG A 249 16.60 -2.40 -7.15
N ASN A 250 17.21 -1.23 -6.99
CA ASN A 250 18.67 -1.06 -7.12
C ASN A 250 19.36 -0.86 -5.76
N THR A 251 18.63 -0.89 -4.65
CA THR A 251 19.20 -0.74 -3.30
C THR A 251 19.04 -2.01 -2.49
N VAL A 252 20.07 -2.32 -1.69
CA VAL A 252 20.06 -3.44 -0.76
C VAL A 252 19.27 -3.01 0.48
N PRO A 253 18.13 -3.65 0.81
CA PRO A 253 17.38 -3.33 2.03
C PRO A 253 18.23 -3.58 3.28
N SER A 254 17.96 -2.87 4.37
CA SER A 254 18.64 -3.11 5.66
C SER A 254 18.42 -4.55 6.13
N GLN A 255 19.35 -5.09 6.92
CA GLN A 255 19.23 -6.47 7.43
C GLN A 255 17.93 -6.66 8.22
N ALA A 256 17.56 -5.67 9.03
CA ALA A 256 16.32 -5.70 9.79
C ALA A 256 15.07 -5.70 8.88
N THR A 257 15.09 -4.96 7.77
CA THR A 257 14.03 -5.00 6.75
C THR A 257 13.97 -6.36 6.03
N LEU A 258 15.11 -6.99 5.76
CA LEU A 258 15.16 -8.34 5.19
C LEU A 258 14.61 -9.39 6.17
N GLU A 259 14.94 -9.26 7.45
CA GLU A 259 14.40 -10.13 8.51
C GLU A 259 12.90 -9.96 8.66
N GLU A 260 12.39 -8.71 8.64
CA GLU A 260 10.95 -8.43 8.65
C GLU A 260 10.26 -9.00 7.40
N ALA A 261 10.84 -8.83 6.22
CA ALA A 261 10.30 -9.40 4.98
C ALA A 261 10.22 -10.93 5.05
N ALA A 262 11.25 -11.58 5.60
CA ALA A 262 11.26 -13.02 5.80
C ALA A 262 10.20 -13.46 6.83
N GLU A 263 9.98 -12.69 7.90
CA GLU A 263 8.95 -12.96 8.90
C GLU A 263 7.54 -12.83 8.31
N GLN A 264 7.30 -11.79 7.50
CA GLN A 264 6.04 -11.58 6.79
C GLN A 264 5.74 -12.73 5.82
N ALA A 265 6.76 -13.25 5.12
CA ALA A 265 6.65 -14.41 4.23
C ALA A 265 6.37 -15.73 4.99
N LYS A 266 7.03 -15.97 6.13
CA LYS A 266 6.80 -17.16 6.96
C LYS A 266 5.39 -17.22 7.56
N GLY A 267 4.77 -16.08 7.82
CA GLY A 267 3.39 -16.01 8.28
C GLY A 267 2.33 -16.40 7.24
N GLN A 268 2.74 -16.88 6.06
CA GLN A 268 1.88 -17.44 5.00
C GLN A 268 1.80 -18.97 5.04
N ASP A 269 2.57 -19.63 5.91
CA ASP A 269 2.68 -21.09 5.89
C ASP A 269 2.84 -21.66 7.31
N LYS A 270 1.70 -21.87 7.99
CA LYS A 270 1.69 -22.47 9.32
C LYS A 270 1.66 -24.00 9.32
N ASP A 271 1.59 -24.64 8.15
CA ASP A 271 1.42 -26.10 8.03
C ASP A 271 2.56 -26.84 7.33
N LEU A 272 3.63 -26.17 6.90
CA LEU A 272 4.85 -26.85 6.41
C LEU A 272 5.89 -27.11 7.51
N ASP A 273 6.43 -28.32 7.52
CA ASP A 273 7.54 -28.75 8.38
C ASP A 273 8.75 -27.80 8.28
N LYS A 274 9.50 -27.67 9.38
CA LYS A 274 10.68 -26.80 9.52
C LYS A 274 11.71 -27.00 8.41
N SER A 275 11.86 -28.22 7.90
CA SER A 275 12.77 -28.53 6.79
C SER A 275 12.37 -27.80 5.50
N THR A 276 11.09 -27.80 5.17
CA THR A 276 10.51 -27.15 3.99
C THR A 276 10.52 -25.62 4.12
N GLN A 277 10.29 -25.09 5.33
CA GLN A 277 10.40 -23.66 5.62
C GLN A 277 11.84 -23.13 5.43
N GLU A 278 12.85 -23.89 5.85
CA GLU A 278 14.25 -23.53 5.64
C GLU A 278 14.65 -23.58 4.15
N GLU A 279 14.13 -24.52 3.38
CA GLU A 279 14.36 -24.61 1.94
C GLU A 279 13.66 -23.49 1.16
N ALA A 280 12.43 -23.11 1.54
CA ALA A 280 11.71 -21.99 0.93
C ALA A 280 12.43 -20.65 1.21
N VAL A 281 12.90 -20.45 2.44
CA VAL A 281 13.70 -19.28 2.81
C VAL A 281 15.04 -19.27 2.08
N LYS A 282 15.73 -20.40 1.97
CA LYS A 282 16.98 -20.50 1.18
C LYS A 282 16.73 -20.25 -0.30
N SER A 283 15.65 -20.76 -0.87
CA SER A 283 15.27 -20.57 -2.27
C SER A 283 14.95 -19.10 -2.56
N GLN A 284 14.11 -18.46 -1.75
CA GLN A 284 13.79 -17.04 -1.88
C GLN A 284 14.98 -16.13 -1.57
N THR A 285 15.80 -16.44 -0.57
CA THR A 285 17.05 -15.71 -0.30
C THR A 285 18.04 -15.89 -1.45
N SER A 286 18.07 -17.07 -2.09
CA SER A 286 18.90 -17.30 -3.28
C SER A 286 18.37 -16.58 -4.51
N GLN A 287 17.05 -16.46 -4.68
CA GLN A 287 16.42 -15.63 -5.71
C GLN A 287 16.70 -14.15 -5.47
N LEU A 288 16.58 -13.68 -4.22
CA LEU A 288 16.93 -12.31 -3.83
C LEU A 288 18.43 -12.02 -4.04
N LYS A 289 19.31 -13.00 -3.81
CA LYS A 289 20.75 -12.88 -4.12
C LYS A 289 21.07 -12.95 -5.60
N LYS A 290 20.37 -13.79 -6.39
CA LYS A 290 20.54 -13.84 -7.85
C LYS A 290 20.05 -12.56 -8.54
N LEU A 291 19.00 -11.93 -8.00
CA LEU A 291 18.50 -10.62 -8.43
C LEU A 291 19.37 -9.43 -7.96
N SER A 292 20.47 -9.67 -7.25
CA SER A 292 21.43 -8.64 -6.83
C SER A 292 22.68 -8.55 -7.72
N VAL A 293 22.77 -9.39 -8.77
CA VAL A 293 23.98 -9.53 -9.61
C VAL A 293 23.72 -9.24 -11.10
N ASP A 294 22.47 -9.08 -11.53
CA ASP A 294 22.09 -8.70 -12.91
C ASP A 294 21.10 -7.52 -12.91
#